data_AF-A0A5K1DT47-F1
#
_entry.id   AF-A0A5K1DT47-F1
#
_cell.length_a   1.000
_cell.length_b   1.000
_cell.length_c   1.000
_cell.angle_alpha   90.00
_cell.angle_beta   90.00
_cell.angle_gamma   90.00
#
_symmetry.space_group_name_H-M   'P 1'
#
loop_
_entity.id
_entity.type
_entity.pdbx_description
1 polymer ?
#
loop_
_entity_poly.entity_id
_entity_poly.type
_entity_poly.pdbx_seq_one_letter_code
_entity_poly.pdbx_strand_id
1 'polypeptide(L)' 'IEGLQRHPKYGARVENWAYQSMWHALRRIAGAEGWAGLYKGIFPSIIKAAPAGAVTFAAYEYIADWLESGLA' A
#
# COMPACT_ATOMS: atom_id res chain seq x y z
N ILE A 1 -37.27 6.71 6.50
CA ILE A 1 -36.67 5.66 5.65
C ILE A 1 -35.51 5.05 6.41
N GLU A 2 -35.82 4.09 7.28
CA GLU A 2 -34.82 3.31 8.01
C GLU A 2 -34.03 2.48 7.00
N GLY A 3 -32.71 2.66 6.99
CA GLY A 3 -31.82 1.99 6.06
C GLY A 3 -31.83 0.48 6.27
N LEU A 4 -31.84 -0.26 5.15
CA LEU A 4 -31.75 -1.71 5.08
C LEU A 4 -30.72 -2.28 6.07
N GLN A 5 -31.11 -3.23 6.92
CA GLN A 5 -30.19 -3.93 7.83
C GLN A 5 -29.07 -4.60 7.01
N ARG A 6 -27.84 -4.10 7.15
CA ARG A 6 -26.69 -4.60 6.40
C ARG A 6 -26.20 -5.90 7.02
N HIS A 7 -26.04 -6.90 6.17
CA HIS A 7 -25.53 -8.21 6.54
C HIS A 7 -24.09 -8.11 7.11
N PRO A 8 -23.76 -8.81 8.21
CA PRO A 8 -22.46 -8.71 8.91
C PRO A 8 -21.23 -9.08 8.05
N LYS A 9 -21.45 -9.71 6.88
CA LYS A 9 -20.38 -9.99 5.90
C LYS A 9 -19.70 -8.74 5.31
N TYR A 10 -20.35 -7.57 5.36
CA TYR A 10 -19.85 -6.35 4.72
C TYR A 10 -19.18 -5.35 5.67
N GLY A 11 -18.88 -5.77 6.91
CA GLY A 11 -18.21 -4.95 7.91
C GLY A 11 -19.14 -3.94 8.60
N ALA A 12 -18.90 -3.72 9.89
CA ALA A 12 -19.61 -2.69 10.65
C ALA A 12 -19.30 -1.30 10.05
N ARG A 13 -20.24 -0.36 10.17
CA ARG A 13 -19.97 1.04 9.80
C ARG A 13 -18.76 1.49 10.60
N VAL A 14 -17.68 1.90 9.90
CA VAL A 14 -16.55 2.55 10.56
C VAL A 14 -17.12 3.79 11.22
N GLU A 15 -17.22 3.75 12.55
CA GLU A 15 -17.90 4.81 13.24
C GLU A 15 -17.11 6.10 13.07
N ASN A 16 -17.79 7.23 12.89
CA ASN A 16 -17.17 8.50 12.51
C ASN A 16 -16.12 9.01 13.54
N TRP A 17 -16.09 8.43 14.74
CA TRP A 17 -15.11 8.71 15.79
C TRP A 17 -13.85 7.84 15.72
N ALA A 18 -13.81 6.80 14.87
CA ALA A 18 -12.66 5.93 14.73
C ALA A 18 -11.47 6.62 14.03
N TYR A 19 -11.73 7.64 13.20
CA TYR A 19 -10.72 8.45 12.51
C TYR A 19 -10.90 9.93 12.80
N GLN A 20 -10.53 10.36 14.01
CA GLN A 20 -10.55 11.77 14.41
C GLN A 20 -9.45 12.57 13.68
N SER A 21 -8.26 11.98 13.52
CA SER A 21 -7.10 12.56 12.84
C SER A 21 -6.03 11.51 12.57
N MET A 22 -5.26 11.66 11.50
CA MET A 22 -4.14 10.77 11.14
C MET A 22 -3.11 10.66 12.28
N TRP A 23 -2.89 11.75 13.02
CA TRP A 23 -2.00 11.78 14.19
C TRP A 23 -2.47 10.92 15.36
N HIS A 24 -3.79 10.81 15.56
CA HIS A 24 -4.36 9.97 16.62
C HIS A 24 -4.16 8.49 16.31
N ALA A 25 -4.37 8.09 15.05
CA ALA A 25 -4.12 6.74 14.57
C ALA A 25 -2.63 6.36 14.69
N LEU A 26 -1.72 7.25 14.26
CA LEU A 26 -0.27 7.06 14.37
C LEU A 26 0.18 6.82 15.81
N ARG A 27 -0.25 7.66 16.76
CA ARG A 27 0.07 7.49 18.19
C ARG A 27 -0.48 6.19 18.76
N ARG A 28 -1.69 5.79 18.36
CA ARG A 28 -2.34 4.56 18.82
C ARG A 28 -1.61 3.31 18.33
N ILE A 29 -1.20 3.28 17.06
CA ILE A 29 -0.41 2.17 16.47
C ILE A 29 0.98 2.11 17.13
N ALA A 30 1.65 3.26 17.27
CA ALA A 30 2.96 3.33 17.90
C ALA A 30 2.94 2.87 19.37
N GLY A 31 1.87 3.15 20.13
CA GLY A 31 1.72 2.70 21.51
C GLY A 31 1.31 1.23 21.67
N ALA A 32 0.51 0.69 20.74
CA ALA A 32 0.00 -0.68 20.82
C ALA A 32 0.96 -1.74 20.25
N GLU A 33 1.62 -1.43 19.13
CA GLU A 33 2.47 -2.37 18.38
C GLU A 33 3.92 -1.91 18.24
N GLY A 34 4.24 -0.69 18.69
CA GLY A 34 5.56 -0.10 18.49
C GLY A 34 5.81 0.38 17.06
N TRP A 35 7.03 0.85 16.80
CA TRP A 35 7.44 1.34 15.48
C TRP A 35 7.33 0.28 14.38
N ALA A 36 7.55 -1.01 14.71
CA ALA A 36 7.41 -2.11 13.77
C ALA A 36 5.96 -2.28 13.26
N GLY A 37 4.96 -1.94 14.08
CA GLY A 37 3.55 -1.97 13.68
C GLY A 37 3.23 -1.04 12.50
N LEU A 38 3.93 0.09 12.39
CA LEU A 38 3.78 1.00 11.24
C LEU A 38 4.35 0.43 9.93
N TYR A 39 5.31 -0.50 10.00
CA TYR A 39 5.98 -1.05 8.82
C TYR A 39 5.39 -2.39 8.34
N LYS A 40 4.54 -3.06 9.13
CA LYS A 40 3.92 -4.35 8.76
C LYS A 40 3.14 -4.32 7.44
N GLY A 41 2.59 -3.17 7.04
CA GLY A 41 1.90 -3.01 5.74
C GLY A 41 2.80 -2.56 4.59
N ILE A 42 3.92 -1.90 4.91
CA ILE A 42 4.84 -1.35 3.91
C ILE A 42 5.65 -2.48 3.26
N PHE A 43 6.18 -3.39 4.07
CA PHE A 43 6.98 -4.52 3.58
C PHE A 43 6.25 -5.40 2.54
N PRO A 44 5.02 -5.92 2.77
CA PRO A 44 4.30 -6.68 1.76
C PRO A 44 3.92 -5.85 0.53
N SER A 45 3.66 -4.54 0.71
CA SER A 45 3.39 -3.63 -0.40
C SER A 45 4.60 -3.44 -1.31
N ILE A 46 5.81 -3.32 -0.73
CA ILE A 46 7.07 -3.23 -1.47
C ILE A 46 7.35 -4.54 -2.20
N ILE A 47 7.22 -5.69 -1.54
CA ILE A 47 7.42 -6.99 -2.19
C ILE A 47 6.50 -7.16 -3.40
N LYS A 48 5.25 -6.69 -3.31
CA LYS A 48 4.32 -6.71 -4.44
C LYS A 48 4.72 -5.75 -5.56
N ALA A 49 5.27 -4.58 -5.23
CA ALA A 49 5.65 -3.56 -6.19
C ALA A 49 7.01 -3.84 -6.86
N ALA A 50 7.92 -4.53 -6.18
CA ALA A 50 9.29 -4.77 -6.63
C ALA A 50 9.39 -5.46 -8.00
N PRO A 51 8.61 -6.52 -8.31
CA PRO A 51 8.67 -7.16 -9.63
C PRO A 51 8.27 -6.24 -10.77
N ALA A 52 7.24 -5.40 -10.57
CA ALA A 52 6.80 -4.45 -11.59
C ALA A 52 7.87 -3.38 -11.86
N GLY A 53 8.53 -2.90 -10.80
CA GLY A 53 9.69 -2.01 -10.92
C GLY A 53 10.86 -2.68 -11.64
N ALA A 54 11.19 -3.92 -11.29
CA ALA A 54 12.27 -4.68 -11.91
C ALA A 54 12.03 -4.93 -13.40
N VAL A 55 10.81 -5.28 -13.81
CA VAL A 55 10.46 -5.48 -15.23
C VAL A 55 10.60 -4.17 -16.01
N THR A 56 10.15 -3.06 -15.43
CA THR A 56 10.27 -1.74 -16.08
C THR A 56 11.74 -1.37 -16.28
N PHE A 57 12.57 -1.64 -15.26
CA PHE A 57 13.99 -1.37 -15.31
C PHE A 57 14.71 -2.25 -16.34
N ALA A 58 14.47 -3.56 -16.33
CA ALA A 58 15.04 -4.47 -17.31
C ALA A 58 14.62 -4.14 -18.75
N ALA A 59 13.34 -3.83 -18.97
CA ALA A 59 12.85 -3.44 -20.29
C ALA A 59 13.53 -2.17 -20.80
N TYR A 60 13.79 -1.20 -19.92
CA TYR A 60 14.52 0.01 -20.27
C TYR A 60 15.96 -0.31 -20.70
N GLU A 61 16.68 -1.14 -19.94
CA GLU A 61 18.05 -1.56 -20.29
C GLU A 61 18.10 -2.26 -21.66
N TYR A 62 17.20 -3.23 -21.90
CA TYR A 62 17.15 -3.95 -23.17
C TYR A 62 16.91 -3.02 -24.37
N ILE A 63 16.02 -2.03 -24.22
CA ILE A 63 15.71 -1.10 -25.30
C ILE A 63 16.87 -0.11 -25.50
N ALA A 64 17.50 0.34 -24.41
CA ALA A 64 18.66 1.22 -24.48
C ALA A 64 19.84 0.54 -25.19
N ASP A 65 20.18 -0.68 -24.80
CA ASP A 65 21.26 -1.46 -25.42
C ASP A 65 20.99 -1.72 -26.91
N TRP A 66 19.74 -2.06 -27.28
CA TRP A 66 19.36 -2.26 -28.67
C TRP A 66 19.54 -0.97 -29.49
N LEU A 67 19.11 0.16 -28.94
CA LEU A 67 19.25 1.46 -29.60
C LEU A 67 20.72 1.85 -29.79
N GLU A 68 21.56 1.66 -28.79
CA GLU A 68 23.00 1.91 -28.88
C GLU A 68 23.67 1.02 -29.94
N SER A 69 23.28 -0.27 -30.00
CA SER A 69 23.83 -1.20 -31.00
C SER A 69 23.43 -0.88 -32.44
N GLY A 70 22.27 -0.24 -32.66
CA GLY A 70 21.81 0.19 -33.98
C GLY A 70 22.36 1.55 -34.42
N LEU A 71 22.93 2.32 -33.48
CA LEU A 71 23.59 3.60 -33.74
C LEU A 71 25.11 3.46 -33.95
N ALA A 72 25.70 2.30 -33.63
CA ALA A 72 27.10 1.94 -33.89
C ALA A 72 27.27 1.24 -35.25
#